data_AF-A0A383DEG2-F1
#
_entry.id   AF-A0A383DEG2-F1
#
_cell.length_a   1.000
_cell.length_b   1.000
_cell.length_c   1.000
_cell.angle_alpha   90.00
_cell.angle_beta   90.00
_cell.angle_gamma   90.00
#
_symmetry.space_group_name_H-M   'P 1'
#
loop_
_entity.id
_entity.type
_entity.pdbx_description
1 polymer ?
#
loop_
_entity_poly.entity_id
_entity_poly.type
_entity_poly.pdbx_seq_one_letter_code
_entity_poly.pdbx_strand_id
1 'polypeptide(L)'
;MSVVDLTDPRAPVASGFWLHQDGFSNVVHDVFIQDDLAFIRDIASDSGGLVILDLQDPDNPLTLSSLPFAEGLHSAWAVGIYVYCNQEFGGWQRRLSVVDITNPRQPEIVHSFGVRPLPSDTFFGPHNPIVRDGLLYYAYYDGGVRVFDLLDPTRPMEIGYHSYPGFAWSAQPHDYG
;
A
#
# COMPACT_ATOMS: atom_id res chain seq x y z
N MET A 1 1.71 -6.26 -15.95
CA MET A 1 2.90 -6.42 -15.07
C MET A 1 3.67 -7.67 -15.51
N SER A 2 5.00 -7.65 -15.42
CA SER A 2 5.86 -8.81 -15.68
C SER A 2 6.48 -9.31 -14.38
N VAL A 3 6.59 -10.63 -14.24
CA VAL A 3 7.43 -11.28 -13.23
C VAL A 3 8.80 -11.52 -13.84
N VAL A 4 9.85 -11.21 -13.10
CA VAL A 4 11.24 -11.30 -13.54
C VAL A 4 11.99 -12.23 -12.60
N ASP A 5 12.56 -13.31 -13.15
CA ASP A 5 13.46 -14.19 -12.42
C ASP A 5 14.83 -13.52 -12.26
N LEU A 6 15.29 -13.45 -11.01
CA LEU A 6 16.55 -12.84 -10.58
C LEU A 6 17.50 -13.86 -9.95
N THR A 7 17.30 -15.16 -10.19
CA THR A 7 18.16 -16.24 -9.68
C THR A 7 19.63 -16.03 -10.07
N ASP A 8 19.89 -15.55 -11.30
CA ASP A 8 21.15 -14.84 -11.60
C ASP A 8 20.87 -13.33 -11.71
N PRO A 9 21.26 -12.52 -10.71
CA PRO A 9 21.01 -11.08 -10.72
C PRO A 9 21.78 -10.34 -11.83
N ARG A 10 22.74 -10.99 -12.50
CA ARG A 10 23.47 -10.44 -13.65
C ARG A 10 22.80 -10.75 -14.98
N ALA A 11 21.80 -11.63 -15.00
CA ALA A 11 21.04 -12.01 -16.18
C ALA A 11 19.54 -12.11 -15.89
N PRO A 12 18.86 -10.98 -15.56
CA PRO A 12 17.42 -10.97 -15.32
C PRO A 12 16.65 -11.46 -16.55
N VAL A 13 15.64 -12.31 -16.36
CA VAL A 13 14.77 -12.77 -17.45
C VAL A 13 13.30 -12.66 -17.04
N ALA A 14 12.46 -12.20 -17.96
CA ALA A 14 11.02 -12.26 -17.73
C ALA A 14 10.57 -13.72 -17.69
N SER A 15 9.87 -14.11 -16.63
CA SER A 15 9.47 -15.50 -16.38
C SER A 15 7.95 -15.67 -16.42
N GLY A 16 7.18 -14.62 -16.10
CA GLY A 16 5.72 -14.62 -16.13
C GLY A 16 5.12 -13.26 -16.44
N PHE A 17 3.82 -13.24 -16.72
CA PHE A 17 3.07 -12.00 -16.98
C PHE A 17 1.69 -12.04 -16.33
N TRP A 18 1.33 -10.93 -15.70
CA TRP A 18 -0.05 -10.62 -15.35
C TRP A 18 -0.55 -9.50 -16.26
N LEU A 19 -1.64 -9.74 -16.99
CA LEU A 19 -2.06 -8.86 -18.08
C LEU A 19 -2.99 -7.75 -17.61
N HIS A 20 -4.10 -8.10 -16.96
CA HIS A 20 -5.11 -7.14 -16.51
C HIS A 20 -6.05 -7.73 -15.44
N GLN A 21 -6.78 -6.83 -14.77
CA GLN A 21 -7.99 -7.07 -14.01
C GLN A 21 -9.16 -6.36 -14.70
N ASP A 22 -10.25 -7.10 -14.94
CA ASP A 22 -11.50 -6.52 -15.45
C ASP A 22 -12.09 -5.53 -14.44
N GLY A 23 -12.58 -4.39 -14.95
CA GLY A 23 -13.20 -3.33 -14.15
C GLY A 23 -12.21 -2.39 -13.45
N PHE A 24 -10.90 -2.53 -13.72
CA PHE A 24 -9.83 -1.70 -13.17
C PHE A 24 -9.10 -0.94 -14.29
N SER A 25 -8.34 0.10 -13.95
CA SER A 25 -7.66 0.93 -14.95
C SER A 25 -6.46 0.22 -15.59
N ASN A 26 -5.88 -0.76 -14.88
CA ASN A 26 -4.66 -1.47 -15.18
C ASN A 26 -3.40 -0.61 -15.21
N VAL A 27 -3.47 0.60 -14.62
CA VAL A 27 -2.32 1.45 -14.32
C VAL A 27 -1.74 1.03 -12.98
N VAL A 28 -0.84 0.05 -13.02
CA VAL A 28 -0.15 -0.45 -11.84
C VAL A 28 0.83 0.60 -11.33
N HIS A 29 0.56 1.13 -10.15
CA HIS A 29 1.40 2.13 -9.50
C HIS A 29 2.50 1.49 -8.65
N ASP A 30 2.13 0.49 -7.84
CA ASP A 30 3.03 -0.12 -6.87
C ASP A 30 2.66 -1.59 -6.63
N VAL A 31 3.65 -2.40 -6.23
CA VAL A 31 3.50 -3.82 -5.91
C VAL A 31 4.23 -4.12 -4.60
N PHE A 32 3.55 -4.83 -3.69
CA PHE A 32 4.19 -5.42 -2.52
C PHE A 32 3.97 -6.93 -2.54
N ILE A 33 4.95 -7.70 -2.08
CA ILE A 33 4.88 -9.15 -2.00
C ILE A 33 5.11 -9.58 -0.55
N GLN A 34 4.23 -10.44 -0.04
CA GLN A 34 4.42 -11.14 1.23
C GLN A 34 4.09 -12.61 1.00
N ASP A 35 5.05 -13.48 1.31
CA ASP A 35 4.96 -14.91 1.01
C ASP A 35 4.62 -15.12 -0.48
N ASP A 36 3.62 -15.95 -0.79
CA ASP A 36 3.15 -16.22 -2.15
C ASP A 36 2.02 -15.28 -2.60
N LEU A 37 1.83 -14.11 -1.96
CA LEU A 37 0.82 -13.13 -2.35
C LEU A 37 1.45 -11.84 -2.87
N ALA A 38 0.94 -11.36 -4.02
CA ALA A 38 1.24 -10.02 -4.51
C ALA A 38 0.04 -9.09 -4.37
N PHE A 39 0.31 -7.88 -3.88
CA PHE A 39 -0.65 -6.81 -3.67
C PHE A 39 -0.37 -5.70 -4.69
N ILE A 40 -1.16 -5.67 -5.76
CA ILE A 40 -1.02 -4.72 -6.87
C ILE A 40 -1.95 -3.53 -6.64
N ARG A 41 -1.41 -2.33 -6.81
CA ARG A 41 -2.12 -1.08 -6.57
C ARG A 41 -2.37 -0.45 -7.92
N ASP A 42 -3.65 -0.35 -8.24
CA ASP A 42 -4.15 0.21 -9.46
C ASP A 42 -4.63 1.63 -9.18
N ILE A 43 -3.99 2.61 -9.83
CA ILE A 43 -4.28 4.03 -9.60
C ILE A 43 -4.88 4.67 -10.85
N ALA A 44 -6.12 5.13 -10.74
CA ALA A 44 -6.68 6.10 -11.68
C ALA A 44 -7.73 6.97 -10.99
N SER A 45 -8.01 8.12 -11.59
CA SER A 45 -8.92 9.12 -11.03
C SER A 45 -10.36 8.62 -10.84
N ASP A 46 -10.79 7.58 -11.56
CA ASP A 46 -12.18 7.11 -11.57
C ASP A 46 -12.34 5.60 -11.38
N SER A 47 -11.24 4.85 -11.36
CA SER A 47 -11.23 3.39 -11.31
C SER A 47 -9.92 2.87 -10.73
N GLY A 48 -9.97 1.75 -10.00
CA GLY A 48 -8.77 1.14 -9.43
C GLY A 48 -8.99 0.54 -8.04
N GLY A 49 -7.89 0.27 -7.36
CA GLY A 49 -7.89 -0.32 -6.02
C GLY A 49 -6.80 -1.35 -5.80
N LEU A 50 -7.13 -2.39 -5.04
CA LEU A 50 -6.21 -3.47 -4.70
C LEU A 50 -6.53 -4.70 -5.53
N VAL A 51 -5.54 -5.27 -6.21
CA VAL A 51 -5.64 -6.62 -6.80
C VAL A 51 -4.71 -7.54 -6.02
N ILE A 52 -5.22 -8.70 -5.60
CA ILE A 52 -4.45 -9.71 -4.88
C ILE A 52 -4.18 -10.88 -5.82
N LEU A 53 -2.91 -11.18 -6.06
CA LEU A 53 -2.49 -12.34 -6.84
C LEU A 53 -1.91 -13.43 -5.96
N ASP A 54 -2.10 -14.67 -6.38
CA ASP A 54 -1.37 -15.85 -5.96
C ASP A 54 -0.13 -16.01 -6.83
N LEU A 55 1.02 -16.22 -6.18
CA LEU A 55 2.34 -16.41 -6.76
C LEU A 55 2.95 -17.80 -6.43
N GLN A 56 2.15 -18.78 -6.02
CA GLN A 56 2.63 -20.17 -5.83
C GLN A 56 3.36 -20.71 -7.07
N ASP A 57 2.92 -20.30 -8.26
CA ASP A 57 3.69 -20.39 -9.50
C ASP A 57 3.95 -18.97 -10.03
N PRO A 58 5.14 -18.39 -9.77
CA PRO A 58 5.44 -17.00 -10.13
C PRO A 58 5.49 -16.78 -11.66
N ASP A 59 5.65 -17.85 -12.45
CA ASP A 59 5.62 -17.77 -13.91
C ASP A 59 4.18 -17.70 -14.45
N ASN A 60 3.21 -18.12 -13.64
CA ASN A 60 1.78 -18.08 -13.94
C ASN A 60 0.95 -17.42 -12.80
N PRO A 61 1.13 -16.11 -12.54
CA PRO A 61 0.38 -15.41 -11.49
C PRO A 61 -1.13 -15.49 -11.69
N LEU A 62 -1.87 -15.79 -10.62
CA LEU A 62 -3.33 -15.92 -10.66
C LEU A 62 -4.01 -14.84 -9.82
N THR A 63 -4.96 -14.11 -10.39
CA THR A 63 -5.81 -13.21 -9.59
C THR A 63 -6.66 -14.04 -8.62
N LEU A 64 -6.53 -13.76 -7.32
CA LEU A 64 -7.40 -14.31 -6.27
C LEU A 64 -8.65 -13.47 -6.07
N SER A 65 -8.46 -12.15 -6.00
CA SER A 65 -9.53 -11.18 -5.77
C SER A 65 -9.11 -9.77 -6.19
N SER A 66 -10.08 -8.88 -6.22
CA SER A 66 -9.86 -7.45 -6.33
C SER A 66 -10.83 -6.70 -5.40
N LEU A 67 -10.36 -5.58 -4.85
CA LEU A 67 -11.09 -4.74 -3.92
C LEU A 67 -11.05 -3.30 -4.45
N PRO A 68 -12.18 -2.76 -4.92
CA PRO A 68 -12.22 -1.43 -5.50
C PRO A 68 -12.05 -0.34 -4.44
N PHE A 69 -11.28 0.69 -4.78
CA PHE A 69 -11.21 1.95 -4.03
C PHE A 69 -11.61 3.08 -4.98
N ALA A 70 -12.43 4.01 -4.50
CA ALA A 70 -12.70 5.24 -5.27
C ALA A 70 -11.36 5.95 -5.54
N GLU A 71 -11.10 6.42 -6.76
CA GLU A 71 -9.84 7.09 -7.11
C GLU A 71 -8.57 6.20 -6.97
N GLY A 72 -8.75 4.88 -6.89
CA GLY A 72 -7.66 3.90 -6.91
C GLY A 72 -6.89 3.78 -5.59
N LEU A 73 -5.76 3.07 -5.62
CA LEU A 73 -4.81 2.98 -4.51
C LEU A 73 -3.40 3.34 -4.95
N HIS A 74 -2.65 3.96 -4.06
CA HIS A 74 -1.26 4.37 -4.32
C HIS A 74 -0.24 3.32 -3.92
N SER A 75 -0.36 2.85 -2.68
CA SER A 75 0.63 1.96 -2.07
C SER A 75 0.00 1.16 -0.93
N ALA A 76 0.66 0.08 -0.54
CA ALA A 76 0.30 -0.70 0.63
C ALA A 76 1.50 -1.42 1.25
N TRP A 77 1.30 -2.01 2.42
CA TRP A 77 2.27 -2.85 3.09
C TRP A 77 1.51 -3.94 3.84
N ALA A 78 1.81 -5.21 3.56
CA ALA A 78 1.19 -6.32 4.26
C ALA A 78 2.04 -6.74 5.47
N VAL A 79 1.39 -7.07 6.58
CA VAL A 79 1.99 -7.74 7.73
C VAL A 79 1.03 -8.82 8.23
N GLY A 80 1.41 -10.08 8.03
CA GLY A 80 0.55 -11.21 8.35
C GLY A 80 -0.74 -11.15 7.52
N ILE A 81 -1.88 -11.06 8.20
CA ILE A 81 -3.22 -11.03 7.56
C ILE A 81 -3.78 -9.62 7.34
N TYR A 82 -3.01 -8.57 7.59
CA TYR A 82 -3.46 -7.18 7.41
C TYR A 82 -2.64 -6.45 6.38
N VAL A 83 -3.31 -5.68 5.52
CA VAL A 83 -2.71 -4.81 4.52
C VAL A 83 -3.04 -3.37 4.88
N TYR A 84 -2.01 -2.58 5.15
CA TYR A 84 -2.12 -1.14 5.37
C TYR A 84 -1.95 -0.44 4.03
N CYS A 85 -2.98 0.22 3.53
CA CYS A 85 -2.96 0.87 2.21
C CYS A 85 -3.47 2.30 2.27
N ASN A 86 -3.23 3.05 1.20
CA ASN A 86 -3.67 4.44 1.12
C ASN A 86 -4.06 4.88 -0.28
N GLN A 87 -4.99 5.83 -0.30
CA GLN A 87 -5.27 6.70 -1.45
C GLN A 87 -4.40 7.94 -1.28
N GLU A 88 -3.54 8.23 -2.26
CA GLU A 88 -2.62 9.38 -2.21
C GLU A 88 -3.33 10.69 -2.54
N PHE A 89 -4.10 10.67 -3.62
CA PHE A 89 -4.89 11.80 -4.11
C PHE A 89 -6.38 11.43 -4.10
N GLY A 90 -7.27 12.43 -3.95
CA GLY A 90 -8.71 12.15 -3.97
C GLY A 90 -9.60 12.91 -2.97
N GLY A 91 -9.60 14.25 -3.02
CA GLY A 91 -10.54 15.04 -2.22
C GLY A 91 -10.61 14.69 -0.73
N TRP A 92 -11.81 14.73 -0.12
CA TRP A 92 -12.06 14.62 1.32
C TRP A 92 -11.59 13.32 2.00
N GLN A 93 -11.24 12.29 1.24
CA GLN A 93 -10.94 10.99 1.84
C GLN A 93 -9.48 10.92 2.29
N ARG A 94 -8.48 10.99 1.39
CA ARG A 94 -7.03 10.87 1.73
C ARG A 94 -6.78 9.85 2.84
N ARG A 95 -7.49 8.72 2.76
CA ARG A 95 -7.66 7.79 3.87
C ARG A 95 -6.53 6.79 3.86
N LEU A 96 -6.17 6.42 5.07
CA LEU A 96 -5.45 5.20 5.35
C LEU A 96 -6.49 4.11 5.60
N SER A 97 -6.25 2.91 5.11
CA SER A 97 -7.14 1.78 5.26
C SER A 97 -6.38 0.55 5.74
N VAL A 98 -7.07 -0.25 6.56
CA VAL A 98 -6.64 -1.60 6.94
C VAL A 98 -7.56 -2.58 6.24
N VAL A 99 -6.97 -3.45 5.44
CA VAL A 99 -7.67 -4.54 4.77
C VAL A 99 -7.29 -5.85 5.44
N ASP A 100 -8.30 -6.60 5.89
CA ASP A 100 -8.15 -7.98 6.38
C ASP A 100 -8.14 -8.93 5.19
N ILE A 101 -7.11 -9.77 5.13
CA ILE A 101 -6.90 -10.78 4.09
C ILE A 101 -6.87 -12.20 4.67
N THR A 102 -7.52 -12.44 5.81
CA THR A 102 -7.71 -13.79 6.39
C THR A 102 -8.20 -14.78 5.33
N ASN A 103 -9.10 -14.32 4.45
CA ASN A 103 -9.37 -14.96 3.18
C ASN A 103 -8.93 -14.05 2.02
N PRO A 104 -7.80 -14.31 1.34
CA PRO A 104 -7.32 -13.45 0.25
C PRO A 104 -8.23 -13.47 -0.98
N ARG A 105 -9.20 -14.39 -1.06
CA ARG A 105 -10.25 -14.40 -2.10
C ARG A 105 -11.44 -13.48 -1.76
N GLN A 106 -11.53 -13.03 -0.51
CA GLN A 106 -12.60 -12.16 0.01
C GLN A 106 -11.99 -11.13 0.98
N PRO A 107 -11.13 -10.23 0.50
CA PRO A 107 -10.53 -9.19 1.33
C PRO A 107 -11.59 -8.17 1.78
N GLU A 108 -11.46 -7.66 3.01
CA GLU A 108 -12.42 -6.71 3.58
C GLU A 108 -11.72 -5.49 4.19
N ILE A 109 -12.24 -4.29 3.94
CA ILE A 109 -11.79 -3.08 4.63
C ILE A 109 -12.37 -3.11 6.05
N VAL A 110 -11.53 -3.42 7.05
CA VAL A 110 -11.95 -3.51 8.46
C VAL A 110 -11.82 -2.18 9.19
N HIS A 111 -10.99 -1.27 8.67
CA HIS A 111 -10.83 0.05 9.25
C HIS A 111 -10.40 1.09 8.22
N SER A 112 -10.84 2.33 8.43
CA SER A 112 -10.34 3.49 7.73
C SER A 112 -10.07 4.61 8.71
N PHE A 113 -8.90 5.22 8.61
CA PHE A 113 -8.38 6.20 9.54
C PHE A 113 -7.64 7.32 8.80
N GLY A 114 -7.18 8.29 9.57
CA GLY A 114 -6.38 9.39 9.06
C GLY A 114 -5.43 9.88 10.14
N VAL A 115 -4.84 11.04 9.87
CA VAL A 115 -3.95 11.73 10.79
C VAL A 115 -4.71 12.76 11.61
N ARG A 116 -4.08 13.26 12.67
CA ARG A 116 -4.51 14.48 13.36
C ARG A 116 -4.73 15.63 12.35
N PRO A 117 -5.65 16.57 12.61
CA PRO A 117 -5.94 17.67 11.70
C PRO A 117 -4.68 18.42 11.26
N LEU A 118 -4.58 18.67 9.96
CA LEU A 118 -3.49 19.42 9.34
C LEU A 118 -3.94 20.84 9.00
N PRO A 119 -3.01 21.82 8.90
CA PRO A 119 -3.33 23.16 8.42
C PRO A 119 -4.00 23.12 7.03
N SER A 120 -5.07 23.90 6.86
CA SER A 120 -5.98 23.79 5.71
C SER A 120 -5.40 24.25 4.37
N ASP A 121 -4.27 24.94 4.37
CA ASP A 121 -3.60 25.54 3.22
C ASP A 121 -2.42 24.70 2.69
N THR A 122 -2.28 23.46 3.16
CA THR A 122 -1.14 22.59 2.83
C THR A 122 -1.50 21.46 1.87
N PHE A 123 -0.53 21.02 1.07
CA PHE A 123 -0.66 19.85 0.21
C PHE A 123 -0.26 18.60 1.01
N PHE A 124 -1.27 17.86 1.48
CA PHE A 124 -1.08 16.66 2.27
C PHE A 124 -1.77 15.44 1.66
N GLY A 125 -1.20 14.28 1.97
CA GLY A 125 -1.69 12.96 1.58
C GLY A 125 -0.67 11.89 1.97
N PRO A 126 -1.11 10.67 2.26
CA PRO A 126 -0.20 9.56 2.55
C PRO A 126 0.60 9.14 1.31
N HIS A 127 1.89 8.86 1.49
CA HIS A 127 2.80 8.47 0.43
C HIS A 127 3.72 7.33 0.91
N ASN A 128 3.30 6.09 0.68
CA ASN A 128 3.97 4.84 1.06
C ASN A 128 3.96 4.52 2.56
N PRO A 129 3.31 3.41 2.96
CA PRO A 129 3.49 2.82 4.28
C PRO A 129 4.82 2.07 4.39
N ILE A 130 5.38 2.05 5.59
CA ILE A 130 6.35 1.04 6.04
C ILE A 130 5.93 0.54 7.40
N VAL A 131 5.89 -0.78 7.60
CA VAL A 131 5.68 -1.37 8.92
C VAL A 131 6.97 -1.99 9.43
N ARG A 132 7.33 -1.66 10.67
CA ARG A 132 8.51 -2.20 11.37
C ARG A 132 8.29 -2.16 12.87
N ASP A 133 8.60 -3.25 13.57
CA ASP A 133 8.59 -3.35 15.03
C ASP A 133 7.28 -2.89 15.69
N GLY A 134 6.14 -3.27 15.10
CA GLY A 134 4.81 -2.89 15.60
C GLY A 134 4.43 -1.43 15.34
N LEU A 135 5.21 -0.71 14.53
CA LEU A 135 4.94 0.67 14.14
C LEU A 135 4.71 0.78 12.64
N LEU A 136 3.77 1.63 12.25
CA LEU A 136 3.46 2.00 10.88
C LEU A 136 3.91 3.44 10.62
N TYR A 137 4.74 3.62 9.61
CA TYR A 137 5.30 4.89 9.19
C TYR A 137 4.70 5.29 7.85
N TYR A 138 4.32 6.54 7.72
CA TYR A 138 3.93 7.14 6.44
C TYR A 138 4.69 8.44 6.23
N ALA A 139 5.20 8.64 5.02
CA ALA A 139 5.41 10.00 4.54
C ALA A 139 4.04 10.60 4.19
N TYR A 140 3.87 11.90 4.46
CA TYR A 140 2.57 12.56 4.40
C TYR A 140 2.61 13.93 3.71
N TYR A 141 3.49 14.11 2.71
CA TYR A 141 3.73 15.38 2.01
C TYR A 141 4.03 16.53 2.98
N ASP A 142 3.30 17.66 2.93
CA ASP A 142 3.46 18.78 3.89
C ASP A 142 3.10 18.39 5.32
N GLY A 143 2.41 17.26 5.50
CA GLY A 143 2.26 16.66 6.81
C GLY A 143 3.63 16.31 7.41
N GLY A 144 4.61 15.91 6.61
CA GLY A 144 5.88 15.35 7.09
C GLY A 144 5.76 13.85 7.33
N VAL A 145 6.47 13.32 8.32
CA VAL A 145 6.39 11.89 8.69
C VAL A 145 5.32 11.69 9.76
N ARG A 146 4.59 10.57 9.65
CA ARG A 146 3.56 10.13 10.60
C ARG A 146 3.92 8.75 11.12
N VAL A 147 3.73 8.53 12.41
CA VAL A 147 4.03 7.27 13.10
C VAL A 147 2.80 6.80 13.84
N PHE A 148 2.40 5.56 13.58
CA PHE A 148 1.25 4.91 14.19
C PHE A 148 1.70 3.66 14.95
N ASP A 149 1.10 3.44 16.11
CA ASP A 149 1.20 2.20 16.89
C ASP A 149 0.24 1.15 16.32
N LEU A 150 0.70 -0.09 16.16
CA LEU A 150 -0.06 -1.25 15.69
C LEU A 150 -0.34 -2.30 16.79
N LEU A 151 -0.37 -1.91 18.06
CA LEU A 151 -0.75 -2.78 19.18
C LEU A 151 -2.11 -3.46 18.93
N ASP A 152 -3.07 -2.70 18.37
CA ASP A 152 -4.22 -3.25 17.66
C ASP A 152 -4.04 -3.02 16.16
N PRO A 153 -3.69 -4.05 15.37
CA PRO A 153 -3.41 -3.89 13.94
C PRO A 153 -4.64 -3.47 13.13
N THR A 154 -5.85 -3.70 13.66
CA THR A 154 -7.09 -3.25 13.01
C THR A 154 -7.41 -1.79 13.31
N ARG A 155 -6.73 -1.18 14.29
CA ARG A 155 -6.99 0.20 14.74
C ARG A 155 -5.69 0.97 14.97
N PRO A 156 -4.90 1.26 13.92
CA PRO A 156 -3.67 2.02 14.05
C PRO A 156 -3.89 3.37 14.73
N MET A 157 -3.05 3.71 15.70
CA MET A 157 -3.16 4.94 16.48
C MET A 157 -1.96 5.83 16.23
N GLU A 158 -2.17 7.06 15.77
CA GLU A 158 -1.06 8.01 15.57
C GLU A 158 -0.41 8.38 16.91
N ILE A 159 0.86 8.02 17.09
CA ILE A 159 1.64 8.27 18.33
C ILE A 159 2.70 9.35 18.16
N GLY A 160 3.06 9.69 16.93
CA GLY A 160 4.17 10.61 16.67
C GLY A 160 4.11 11.20 15.28
N TYR A 161 4.70 12.38 15.15
CA TYR A 161 4.85 13.05 13.87
C TYR A 161 6.02 14.02 13.90
N HIS A 162 6.58 14.27 12.72
CA HIS A 162 7.55 15.34 12.52
C HIS A 162 7.23 16.06 11.22
N SER A 163 6.98 17.36 11.31
CA SER A 163 6.76 18.23 10.16
C SER A 163 8.01 19.07 9.92
N TYR A 164 8.36 19.25 8.65
CA TYR A 164 9.48 20.06 8.21
C TYR A 164 9.08 20.83 6.94
N PRO A 165 9.78 21.92 6.59
CA PRO A 165 9.50 22.65 5.36
C PRO A 165 9.66 21.74 4.13
N GLY A 166 8.63 21.68 3.29
CA GLY A 166 8.61 20.88 2.06
C GLY A 166 7.96 19.50 2.23
N PHE A 167 8.12 18.68 1.19
CA PHE A 167 7.38 17.42 1.06
C PHE A 167 8.13 16.21 1.61
N ALA A 168 7.44 15.41 2.43
CA ALA A 168 7.81 14.03 2.69
C ALA A 168 7.31 13.10 1.58
N TRP A 169 8.25 12.56 0.80
CA TRP A 169 7.99 11.56 -0.24
C TRP A 169 8.23 10.12 0.22
N SER A 170 9.01 9.91 1.26
CA SER A 170 9.27 8.58 1.81
C SER A 170 9.71 8.71 3.26
N ALA A 171 9.46 7.67 4.04
CA ALA A 171 9.93 7.54 5.40
C ALA A 171 10.51 6.14 5.54
N GLN A 172 11.76 6.01 5.99
CA GLN A 172 12.39 4.72 6.26
C GLN A 172 12.92 4.70 7.70
N PRO A 173 12.39 3.84 8.58
CA PRO A 173 12.94 3.68 9.93
C PRO A 173 14.32 2.99 9.87
N HIS A 174 15.27 3.49 10.65
CA HIS A 174 16.62 2.96 10.79
C HIS A 174 17.02 2.91 12.26
N ASP A 175 17.48 1.75 12.71
CA ASP A 175 18.02 1.59 14.06
C ASP A 175 19.53 1.85 14.03
N TYR A 176 20.03 2.64 14.98
CA TYR A 176 21.46 2.66 15.27
C TYR A 176 21.78 1.35 16.02
N GLY A 177 22.40 0.41 15.31
CA GLY A 177 22.88 -0.86 15.89
C GLY A 177 23.94 -0.69 16.97
#